data_AF-X1B1D4-F1
#
_entry.id   AF-X1B1D4-F1
#
_cell.length_a   1.000
_cell.length_b   1.000
_cell.length_c   1.000
_cell.angle_alpha   90.00
_cell.angle_beta   90.00
_cell.angle_gamma   90.00
#
_symmetry.space_group_name_H-M   'P 1'
#
loop_
_entity.id
_entity.type
_entity.pdbx_description
1 polymer ?
#
loop_
_entity_poly.entity_id
_entity_poly.type
_entity_poly.pdbx_seq_one_letter_code
_entity_poly.pdbx_strand_id
1 'polypeptide(L)'
;MVRDNKGNLLYDHDWTEIDISETVFSGSLNAIEIMSEEVMHIGGILDINLNEEILIVTRNKYITVGLLASKASKLLRDCVNNFTNDFENKFKSLLEKSCIDMNEYKSAYEFINKYFSIIPYQNIKNKNQLIRLSHKYHDLPNRLRIILNLFFKTKMNMKMSLM
;
A
#
# COMPACT_ATOMS: atom_id res chain seq x y z
N MET A 1 -0.18 2.82 5.62
CA MET A 1 1.26 2.54 5.82
C MET A 1 2.20 3.26 4.87
N VAL A 2 3.43 3.50 5.33
CA VAL A 2 4.59 4.01 4.57
C VAL A 2 5.79 3.09 4.80
N ARG A 3 6.52 2.79 3.73
CA ARG A 3 7.67 1.88 3.74
C ARG A 3 8.85 2.45 3.00
N ASP A 4 10.05 1.99 3.33
CA ASP A 4 11.23 2.23 2.49
C ASP A 4 11.28 1.28 1.29
N ASN A 5 12.19 1.55 0.35
CA ASN A 5 12.45 0.69 -0.82
C ASN A 5 12.94 -0.74 -0.48
N LYS A 6 13.27 -1.04 0.78
CA LYS A 6 13.67 -2.37 1.25
C LYS A 6 12.48 -3.12 1.86
N GLY A 7 11.32 -2.49 1.95
CA GLY A 7 10.10 -3.05 2.52
C GLY A 7 9.98 -2.88 4.04
N ASN A 8 10.87 -2.11 4.68
CA ASN A 8 10.76 -1.81 6.12
C ASN A 8 9.62 -0.83 6.37
N LEU A 9 8.80 -1.09 7.39
CA LEU A 9 7.74 -0.18 7.82
C LEU A 9 8.34 1.05 8.51
N LEU A 10 8.00 2.24 8.01
CA LEU A 10 8.48 3.53 8.56
C LEU A 10 7.39 4.26 9.34
N TYR A 11 6.14 4.11 8.90
CA TYR A 11 4.99 4.73 9.53
C TYR A 11 3.74 3.94 9.21
N ASP A 12 2.83 3.83 10.17
CA ASP A 12 1.49 3.34 9.91
C ASP A 12 0.42 4.13 10.64
N HIS A 13 -0.77 4.11 10.06
CA HIS A 13 -1.93 4.78 10.60
C HIS A 13 -3.18 3.98 10.25
N ASP A 14 -3.84 3.46 11.29
CA ASP A 14 -5.08 2.74 11.16
C ASP A 14 -6.27 3.62 11.58
N TRP A 15 -7.25 3.73 10.69
CA TRP A 15 -8.55 4.33 11.02
C TRP A 15 -9.56 3.30 11.58
N THR A 16 -9.18 2.02 11.59
CA THR A 16 -10.02 0.90 12.01
C THR A 16 -9.22 -0.08 12.85
N GLU A 17 -9.84 -0.72 13.84
CA GLU A 17 -9.20 -1.76 14.68
C GLU A 17 -9.04 -3.12 13.96
N ILE A 18 -8.64 -3.13 12.68
CA ILE A 18 -8.51 -4.37 11.91
C ILE A 18 -7.06 -4.87 12.00
N ASP A 19 -6.90 -6.02 12.66
CA ASP A 19 -5.65 -6.74 12.79
C ASP A 19 -5.41 -7.59 11.53
N ILE A 20 -5.05 -6.94 10.40
CA ILE A 20 -4.56 -7.65 9.21
C ILE A 20 -3.11 -8.02 9.51
N SER A 21 -2.72 -9.30 9.37
CA SER A 21 -1.33 -9.67 9.64
C SER A 21 -0.38 -8.91 8.70
N GLU A 22 0.35 -7.96 9.28
CA GLU A 22 1.26 -7.02 8.62
C GLU A 22 2.22 -7.73 7.66
N THR A 23 2.69 -8.92 8.03
CA THR A 23 3.60 -9.77 7.27
C THR A 23 3.03 -10.24 5.92
N VAL A 24 1.74 -10.61 5.87
CA VAL A 24 1.10 -11.08 4.64
C VAL A 24 0.81 -9.91 3.69
N PHE A 25 0.34 -8.79 4.24
CA PHE A 25 0.16 -7.57 3.46
C PHE A 25 1.50 -7.06 2.92
N SER A 26 2.55 -7.20 3.73
CA SER A 26 3.91 -6.81 3.37
C SER A 26 4.48 -7.59 2.19
N GLY A 27 4.42 -8.92 2.26
CA GLY A 27 4.88 -9.76 1.16
C GLY A 27 4.11 -9.52 -0.14
N SER A 28 2.81 -9.21 -0.03
CA SER A 28 1.95 -8.90 -1.17
C SER A 28 2.34 -7.59 -1.85
N LEU A 29 2.55 -6.52 -1.06
CA LEU A 29 2.98 -5.21 -1.56
C LEU A 29 4.32 -5.28 -2.30
N ASN A 30 5.32 -5.97 -1.74
CA ASN A 30 6.62 -6.11 -2.40
C ASN A 30 6.50 -6.79 -3.77
N ALA A 31 5.67 -7.84 -3.88
CA ALA A 31 5.46 -8.53 -5.15
C ALA A 31 4.77 -7.63 -6.18
N ILE A 32 3.77 -6.87 -5.74
CA ILE A 32 3.05 -5.87 -6.54
C ILE A 32 4.00 -4.78 -7.06
N GLU A 33 4.88 -4.25 -6.20
CA GLU A 33 5.87 -3.24 -6.56
C GLU A 33 6.83 -3.76 -7.64
N ILE A 34 7.33 -4.99 -7.51
CA ILE A 34 8.19 -5.63 -8.51
C ILE A 34 7.45 -5.79 -9.84
N MET A 35 6.17 -6.19 -9.81
CA MET A 35 5.38 -6.37 -11.03
C MET A 35 5.02 -5.06 -11.73
N SER A 36 4.96 -3.96 -10.97
CA SER A 36 4.45 -2.66 -11.43
C SER A 36 5.55 -1.61 -11.49
N GLU A 37 6.81 -2.05 -11.46
CA GLU A 37 7.99 -1.19 -11.34
C GLU A 37 8.00 -0.10 -12.42
N GLU A 38 7.66 -0.45 -13.66
CA GLU A 38 7.65 0.48 -14.79
C GLU A 38 6.60 1.60 -14.64
N VAL A 39 5.40 1.28 -14.14
CA VAL A 39 4.34 2.27 -13.87
C VAL A 39 4.67 3.12 -12.65
N MET A 40 5.28 2.52 -11.63
CA MET A 40 5.67 3.21 -10.40
C MET A 40 6.89 4.12 -10.60
N HIS A 41 7.83 3.74 -11.48
CA HIS A 41 9.06 4.50 -11.76
C HIS A 41 8.79 5.85 -12.44
N ILE A 42 7.70 5.96 -13.19
CA ILE A 42 7.25 7.22 -13.80
C ILE A 42 6.40 8.08 -12.84
N GLY A 43 6.31 7.72 -11.56
CA GLY A 43 5.47 8.40 -10.57
C GLY A 43 3.97 8.07 -10.68
N GLY A 44 3.64 6.95 -11.32
CA GLY A 44 2.26 6.48 -11.47
C GLY A 44 1.65 5.97 -10.16
N ILE A 45 0.33 6.04 -10.07
CA ILE A 45 -0.45 5.42 -8.99
C ILE A 45 -0.93 4.05 -9.46
N LEU A 46 -0.76 3.05 -8.60
CA LEU A 46 -1.30 1.72 -8.83
C LEU A 46 -2.54 1.49 -7.96
N ASP A 47 -3.64 1.11 -8.61
CA ASP A 47 -4.86 0.71 -7.93
C ASP A 47 -5.08 -0.78 -8.08
N ILE A 48 -5.26 -1.45 -6.95
CA ILE A 48 -5.38 -2.90 -6.88
C ILE A 48 -6.73 -3.21 -6.27
N ASN A 49 -7.67 -3.57 -7.14
CA ASN A 49 -9.00 -3.98 -6.71
C ASN A 49 -8.89 -5.35 -6.02
N LEU A 50 -9.17 -5.36 -4.72
CA LEU A 50 -9.46 -6.56 -3.96
C LEU A 50 -10.97 -6.82 -4.02
N ASN A 51 -11.45 -7.93 -3.43
CA ASN A 51 -12.85 -8.32 -3.58
C ASN A 51 -13.84 -7.24 -3.10
N GLU A 52 -13.57 -6.58 -1.97
CA GLU A 52 -14.45 -5.57 -1.36
C GLU A 52 -13.71 -4.27 -1.02
N GLU A 53 -12.43 -4.18 -1.39
CA GLU A 53 -11.52 -3.10 -1.02
C GLU A 53 -10.65 -2.73 -2.22
N ILE A 54 -9.99 -1.60 -2.14
CA ILE A 54 -8.97 -1.19 -3.07
C ILE A 54 -7.71 -0.81 -2.29
N LEU A 55 -6.58 -1.29 -2.77
CA LEU A 55 -5.27 -0.86 -2.33
C LEU A 55 -4.73 0.14 -3.36
N ILE A 56 -4.56 1.39 -2.92
CA ILE A 56 -3.95 2.47 -3.69
C ILE A 56 -2.49 2.55 -3.26
N VAL A 57 -1.58 2.39 -4.21
CA VAL A 57 -0.14 2.41 -3.96
C VAL A 57 0.51 3.51 -4.79
N THR A 58 1.28 4.36 -4.12
CA THR A 58 2.11 5.39 -4.76
C THR A 58 3.53 5.23 -4.29
N ARG A 59 4.48 5.33 -5.22
CA ARG A 59 5.91 5.28 -4.93
C ARG A 59 6.56 6.64 -5.17
N ASN A 60 7.54 6.96 -4.34
CA ASN A 60 8.45 8.08 -4.53
C ASN A 60 9.90 7.58 -4.37
N LYS A 61 10.89 8.49 -4.38
CA LYS A 61 12.31 8.13 -4.48
C LYS A 61 12.77 7.18 -3.37
N TYR A 62 12.34 7.41 -2.14
CA TYR A 62 12.79 6.65 -0.97
C TYR A 62 11.72 5.74 -0.38
N ILE A 63 10.45 6.02 -0.66
CA ILE A 63 9.32 5.38 0.01
C ILE A 63 8.26 4.85 -0.94
N THR A 64 7.50 3.88 -0.46
CA THR A 64 6.18 3.52 -0.99
C THR A 64 5.12 3.77 0.07
N VAL A 65 4.00 4.35 -0.36
CA VAL A 65 2.81 4.56 0.47
C VAL A 65 1.68 3.68 -0.04
N GLY A 66 1.08 2.93 0.88
CA GLY A 66 -0.10 2.10 0.63
C GLY A 66 -1.29 2.58 1.45
N LEU A 67 -2.41 2.80 0.77
CA LEU A 67 -3.71 3.09 1.37
C LEU A 67 -4.71 1.98 1.03
N LEU A 68 -5.27 1.36 2.06
CA LEU A 68 -6.42 0.48 1.92
C LEU A 68 -7.71 1.29 2.09
N ALA A 69 -8.63 1.17 1.14
CA ALA A 69 -9.90 1.89 1.14
C ALA A 69 -11.03 1.00 0.61
N SER A 70 -12.28 1.33 0.92
CA SER A 70 -13.44 0.60 0.38
C SER A 70 -13.73 0.93 -1.09
N LYS A 71 -13.32 2.12 -1.57
CA LYS A 71 -13.50 2.59 -2.95
C LYS A 71 -12.37 3.53 -3.33
N ALA A 72 -11.94 3.49 -4.59
CA ALA A 72 -11.07 4.52 -5.13
C ALA A 72 -11.87 5.74 -5.56
N SER A 73 -11.25 6.91 -5.42
CA SER A 73 -11.72 8.15 -6.00
C SER A 73 -10.52 8.99 -6.42
N LYS A 74 -10.74 9.93 -7.34
CA LYS A 74 -9.71 10.91 -7.71
C LYS A 74 -9.20 11.67 -6.47
N LEU A 75 -10.12 12.06 -5.58
CA LEU A 75 -9.78 12.73 -4.32
C LEU A 75 -8.83 11.88 -3.46
N LEU A 76 -9.14 10.59 -3.26
CA LEU A 76 -8.28 9.69 -2.47
C LEU A 76 -6.89 9.53 -3.09
N ARG A 77 -6.81 9.40 -4.41
CA ARG A 77 -5.54 9.34 -5.15
C ARG A 77 -4.73 10.62 -4.96
N ASP A 78 -5.37 11.78 -5.08
CA ASP A 78 -4.73 13.08 -4.88
C ASP A 78 -4.23 13.22 -3.42
N CYS A 79 -5.02 12.77 -2.44
CA CYS A 79 -4.60 12.75 -1.03
C CYS A 79 -3.37 11.86 -0.80
N VAL A 80 -3.34 10.63 -1.35
CA VAL A 80 -2.21 9.72 -1.21
C VAL A 80 -0.96 10.29 -1.87
N ASN A 81 -1.08 10.83 -3.08
CA ASN A 81 0.06 11.45 -3.78
C ASN A 81 0.62 12.65 -3.01
N ASN A 82 -0.24 13.57 -2.57
CA ASN A 82 0.20 14.75 -1.83
C ASN A 82 0.81 14.37 -0.48
N PHE A 83 0.20 13.42 0.23
CA PHE A 83 0.77 12.84 1.45
C PHE A 83 2.16 12.26 1.20
N THR A 84 2.33 11.49 0.12
CA THR A 84 3.59 10.82 -0.22
C THR A 84 4.70 11.82 -0.49
N ASN A 85 4.40 12.87 -1.26
CA ASN A 85 5.35 13.95 -1.56
C ASN A 85 5.75 14.72 -0.31
N ASP A 86 4.79 15.14 0.51
CA ASP A 86 5.06 15.90 1.74
C ASP A 86 5.78 15.06 2.80
N PHE A 87 5.45 13.77 2.92
CA PHE A 87 6.14 12.84 3.80
C PHE A 87 7.61 12.72 3.41
N GLU A 88 7.89 12.41 2.13
CA GLU A 88 9.27 12.26 1.66
C GLU A 88 10.07 13.56 1.82
N ASN A 89 9.45 14.72 1.54
CA ASN A 89 10.10 16.02 1.71
C ASN A 89 10.40 16.34 3.17
N LYS A 90 9.46 16.12 4.10
CA LYS A 90 9.65 16.42 5.54
C LYS A 90 10.72 15.52 6.16
N PHE A 91 10.74 14.24 5.81
CA PHE A 91 11.63 13.25 6.42
C PHE A 91 12.85 12.91 5.57
N LYS A 92 13.14 13.68 4.52
CA LYS A 92 14.21 13.40 3.55
C LYS A 92 15.54 13.03 4.21
N SER A 93 15.99 13.77 5.23
CA SER A 93 17.28 13.47 5.88
C SER A 93 17.30 12.14 6.62
N LEU A 94 16.15 11.70 7.17
CA LEU A 94 16.02 10.41 7.85
C LEU A 94 16.02 9.28 6.81
N LEU A 95 15.29 9.48 5.71
CA LEU A 95 15.19 8.55 4.59
C LEU A 95 16.53 8.33 3.90
N GLU A 96 17.30 9.40 3.65
CA GLU A 96 18.64 9.32 3.08
C GLU A 96 19.61 8.55 3.99
N LYS A 97 19.42 8.61 5.31
CA LYS A 97 20.18 7.84 6.30
C LYS A 97 19.63 6.42 6.50
N SER A 98 18.58 6.02 5.77
CA SER A 98 17.88 4.75 5.95
C SER A 98 17.43 4.51 7.40
N CYS A 99 16.97 5.55 8.09
CA CYS A 99 16.45 5.43 9.46
C CYS A 99 15.13 4.64 9.43
N ILE A 100 15.06 3.54 10.19
CA ILE A 100 13.87 2.68 10.28
C ILE A 100 13.09 2.86 11.60
N ASP A 101 13.53 3.75 12.49
CA ASP A 101 12.84 3.98 13.76
C ASP A 101 11.54 4.76 13.51
N MET A 102 10.41 4.07 13.64
CA MET A 102 9.07 4.65 13.45
C MET A 102 8.79 5.85 14.36
N ASN A 103 9.47 5.96 15.51
CA ASN A 103 9.28 7.09 16.42
C ASN A 103 9.72 8.42 15.79
N GLU A 104 10.75 8.39 14.94
CA GLU A 104 11.26 9.56 14.23
C GLU A 104 10.26 10.09 13.18
N TYR A 105 9.34 9.23 12.72
CA TYR A 105 8.29 9.56 11.76
C TYR A 105 6.96 9.91 12.42
N LYS A 106 6.85 9.90 13.76
CA LYS A 106 5.58 10.12 14.48
C LYS A 106 4.84 11.37 14.02
N SER A 107 5.54 12.47 13.75
CA SER A 107 4.95 13.74 13.29
C SER A 107 4.30 13.68 11.90
N ALA A 108 4.31 12.52 11.22
CA ALA A 108 3.56 12.30 9.99
C ALA A 108 2.03 12.31 10.19
N TYR A 109 1.55 12.15 11.44
CA TYR A 109 0.11 12.30 11.76
C TYR A 109 -0.46 13.67 11.32
N GLU A 110 0.37 14.70 11.26
CA GLU A 110 -0.02 16.03 10.76
C GLU A 110 -0.51 15.96 9.31
N PHE A 111 0.11 15.12 8.49
CA PHE A 111 -0.28 14.92 7.09
C PHE A 111 -1.56 14.10 6.96
N ILE A 112 -1.78 13.15 7.87
CA ILE A 112 -3.04 12.41 7.96
C ILE A 112 -4.20 13.41 8.15
N ASN A 113 -4.06 14.32 9.12
CA ASN A 113 -5.05 15.36 9.38
C ASN A 113 -5.18 16.34 8.20
N LYS A 114 -4.05 16.74 7.59
CA LYS A 114 -4.05 17.68 6.46
C LYS A 114 -4.80 17.12 5.23
N TYR A 115 -4.55 15.87 4.87
CA TYR A 115 -5.02 15.33 3.59
C TYR A 115 -6.29 14.50 3.69
N PHE A 116 -6.55 13.85 4.81
CA PHE A 116 -7.63 12.87 4.90
C PHE A 116 -8.77 13.28 5.85
N SER A 117 -8.64 14.37 6.62
CA SER A 117 -9.68 14.84 7.56
C SER A 117 -11.05 15.14 6.92
N ILE A 118 -11.05 15.50 5.63
CA ILE A 118 -12.27 15.79 4.86
C ILE A 118 -12.98 14.53 4.36
N ILE A 119 -12.37 13.36 4.52
CA ILE A 119 -12.92 12.08 4.04
C ILE A 119 -13.81 11.51 5.13
N PRO A 120 -15.10 11.22 4.85
CA PRO A 120 -15.99 10.66 5.84
C PRO A 120 -15.53 9.24 6.19
N TYR A 121 -14.88 9.09 7.34
CA TYR A 121 -14.54 7.79 7.89
C TYR A 121 -15.79 7.17 8.53
N GLN A 122 -16.17 5.98 8.07
CA GLN A 122 -17.11 5.17 8.81
C GLN A 122 -16.31 4.50 9.93
N ASN A 123 -16.46 4.98 11.17
CA ASN A 123 -16.03 4.21 12.34
C ASN A 123 -16.80 2.88 12.32
N ILE A 124 -16.18 1.81 11.82
CA ILE A 124 -16.77 0.46 11.83
C ILE A 124 -16.71 -0.03 13.28
N LYS A 125 -17.72 0.36 14.08
CA LYS A 125 -17.82 0.05 15.51
C LYS A 125 -18.28 -1.38 15.81
N ASN A 126 -18.58 -2.21 14.80
CA ASN A 126 -19.34 -3.44 15.01
C ASN A 126 -18.63 -4.70 14.51
N LYS A 127 -18.18 -5.54 15.46
CA LYS A 127 -17.58 -6.87 15.25
C LYS A 127 -18.42 -7.77 14.32
N ASN A 128 -19.73 -7.58 14.24
CA ASN A 128 -20.60 -8.41 13.39
C ASN A 128 -20.56 -8.05 11.90
N GLN A 129 -20.11 -6.83 11.52
CA GLN A 129 -19.75 -6.56 10.12
C GLN A 129 -18.37 -7.15 9.76
N LEU A 130 -17.50 -7.34 10.76
CA LEU A 130 -16.13 -7.84 10.63
C LEU A 130 -16.00 -9.36 10.51
N ILE A 131 -16.96 -10.16 11.02
CA ILE A 131 -16.94 -11.64 10.90
C ILE A 131 -17.01 -12.09 9.42
N ARG A 132 -17.50 -11.22 8.51
CA ARG A 132 -17.44 -11.47 7.06
C ARG A 132 -16.08 -11.16 6.42
N LEU A 133 -15.25 -10.35 7.07
CA LEU A 133 -13.94 -9.92 6.59
C LEU A 133 -12.83 -10.87 7.07
N SER A 134 -12.81 -11.27 8.34
CA SER A 134 -11.76 -12.15 8.89
C SER A 134 -11.72 -13.55 8.28
N HIS A 135 -12.87 -14.13 7.90
CA HIS A 135 -12.92 -15.42 7.21
C HIS A 135 -12.45 -15.35 5.74
N LYS A 136 -12.34 -14.17 5.12
CA LYS A 136 -11.95 -14.01 3.70
C LYS A 136 -10.45 -13.80 3.49
N TYR A 137 -9.69 -13.39 4.52
CA TYR A 137 -8.24 -13.22 4.40
C TYR A 137 -7.45 -14.55 4.38
N HIS A 138 -8.11 -15.68 4.62
CA HIS A 138 -7.52 -17.00 4.34
C HIS A 138 -7.36 -17.29 2.84
N ASP A 139 -8.17 -16.65 1.97
CA ASP A 139 -8.18 -16.89 0.52
C ASP A 139 -7.44 -15.82 -0.31
N LEU A 140 -7.15 -14.66 0.27
CA LEU A 140 -6.33 -13.62 -0.35
C LEU A 140 -4.94 -14.14 -0.80
N PRO A 141 -4.23 -14.98 -0.01
CA PRO A 141 -2.95 -15.57 -0.41
C PRO A 141 -3.05 -16.40 -1.69
N ASN A 142 -4.15 -17.14 -1.87
CA ASN A 142 -4.33 -18.02 -3.03
C ASN A 142 -4.60 -17.23 -4.30
N ARG A 143 -5.42 -16.18 -4.26
CA ARG A 143 -5.68 -15.34 -5.44
C ARG A 143 -4.46 -14.54 -5.87
N LEU A 144 -3.73 -13.93 -4.93
CA LEU A 144 -2.48 -13.23 -5.23
C LEU A 144 -1.44 -14.21 -5.80
N ARG A 145 -1.33 -15.41 -5.23
CA ARG A 145 -0.47 -16.49 -5.76
C ARG A 145 -0.88 -16.94 -7.17
N ILE A 146 -2.18 -17.00 -7.47
CA ILE A 146 -2.69 -17.33 -8.82
C ILE A 146 -2.34 -16.23 -9.83
N ILE A 147 -2.52 -14.95 -9.46
CA ILE A 147 -2.16 -13.80 -10.31
C ILE A 147 -0.64 -13.78 -10.56
N LEU A 148 0.16 -14.00 -9.52
CA LEU A 148 1.62 -14.13 -9.61
C LEU A 148 2.02 -15.28 -10.54
N ASN A 149 1.43 -16.46 -10.37
CA ASN A 149 1.73 -17.63 -11.19
C ASN A 149 1.33 -17.45 -12.67
N LEU A 150 0.19 -16.81 -12.95
CA LEU A 150 -0.24 -16.50 -14.31
C LEU A 150 0.75 -15.55 -15.01
N PHE A 151 1.29 -14.58 -14.26
CA PHE A 151 2.27 -13.61 -14.77
C PHE A 151 3.65 -14.23 -15.02
N PHE A 152 4.16 -15.07 -14.10
CA PHE A 152 5.42 -15.78 -14.32
C PHE A 152 5.34 -16.75 -15.51
N LYS A 153 4.19 -17.40 -15.71
CA LYS A 153 3.96 -18.31 -16.84
C LYS A 153 3.92 -17.58 -18.19
N THR A 154 3.34 -16.37 -18.24
CA THR A 154 3.30 -15.55 -19.46
C THR A 154 4.68 -14.97 -19.81
N LYS A 155 5.47 -14.53 -18.81
CA LYS A 155 6.83 -14.03 -19.02
C LYS A 155 7.80 -15.12 -19.49
N MET A 156 7.64 -16.36 -19.02
CA MET A 156 8.42 -17.52 -19.50
C MET A 156 8.10 -17.88 -20.96
N ASN A 157 6.82 -17.81 -21.35
CA ASN A 157 6.42 -18.08 -22.74
C ASN A 157 6.88 -16.99 -23.71
N MET A 158 6.94 -15.72 -23.31
CA MET A 158 7.53 -14.66 -24.14
C MET A 158 9.04 -14.83 -24.34
N LYS A 159 9.78 -15.34 -23.34
CA LYS A 159 11.21 -15.64 -23.48
C LYS A 159 11.50 -16.84 -24.40
N MET A 160 10.60 -17.83 -24.46
CA MET A 160 10.75 -18.99 -25.36
C MET A 160 10.28 -18.74 -26.80
N SER A 161 9.53 -17.67 -27.06
CA SER A 161 9.10 -17.30 -28.43
C SER A 161 10.10 -16.38 -29.16
N LEU A 162 11.18 -15.99 -28.48
CA LEU A 162 12.25 -15.11 -29.00
C LEU A 162 13.62 -15.81 -29.04
N MET A 163 13.67 -17.14 -28.86
CA MET A 163 14.82 -18.01 -29.16
C MET A 163 14.43 -18.96 -30.28
#